data_AF-A0A8H4WLA7-F1
#
_entry.id   AF-A0A8H4WLA7-F1
#
_cell.length_a   1.000
_cell.length_b   1.000
_cell.length_c   1.000
_cell.angle_alpha   90.00
_cell.angle_beta   90.00
_cell.angle_gamma   90.00
#
_symmetry.space_group_name_H-M   'P 1'
#
loop_
_entity.id
_entity.type
_entity.pdbx_description
1 polymer ?
#
loop_
_entity_poly.entity_id
_entity_poly.type
_entity_poly.pdbx_seq_one_letter_code
_entity_poly.pdbx_strand_id
1 'polypeptide(L)'
;MTSASEMASLPIPEWQFDSTALDDRLFDLSTIEVDYAVKNVFNRLRNIFQRVRNIPFPATQLHDLTCFVIHRLLLSALATTISLPSPMTESIRYGIILYMFIAQGPTYYSHAVILNTILLRFMENLEHLASTPRVYDLLDVWFAAVGMVASAGTAHHQQFMKRARDVAAALQLESFGDTLIHIKSVLWLEKPQCEDLFRSHWGTIFDHTDQSEVSDLSMSVSPYSSSVEYI
;
A
#
# COMPACT_ATOMS: atom_id res chain seq x y z
N MET A 1 10.52 -0.09 41.91
CA MET A 1 9.86 -1.12 41.08
C MET A 1 8.90 -0.39 40.16
N THR A 2 9.39 0.01 39.00
CA THR A 2 8.64 0.76 38.00
C THR A 2 7.87 -0.24 37.15
N SER A 3 6.56 -0.04 37.02
CA SER A 3 5.63 -1.00 36.39
C SER A 3 5.95 -1.18 34.90
N ALA A 4 5.90 -2.42 34.43
CA ALA A 4 6.11 -2.79 33.03
C ALA A 4 5.10 -2.15 32.06
N SER A 5 4.03 -1.52 32.54
CA SER A 5 3.08 -0.78 31.69
C SER A 5 3.53 0.63 31.31
N GLU A 6 4.53 1.22 31.98
CA GLU A 6 5.09 2.54 31.63
C GLU A 6 6.21 2.48 30.58
N MET A 7 6.75 1.29 30.32
CA MET A 7 7.75 1.10 29.26
C MET A 7 7.14 1.07 27.85
N ALA A 8 5.82 0.82 27.73
CA ALA A 8 5.13 0.74 26.44
C ALA A 8 4.71 2.11 25.85
N SER A 9 4.99 3.22 26.54
CA SER A 9 4.49 4.56 26.18
C SER A 9 5.56 5.62 25.95
N LEU A 10 6.85 5.30 26.17
CA LEU A 10 7.91 6.27 25.91
C LEU A 10 8.15 6.38 24.40
N PRO A 11 8.01 7.57 23.80
CA PRO A 11 8.26 7.75 22.39
C PRO A 11 9.72 7.38 22.08
N ILE A 12 9.91 6.52 21.09
CA ILE A 12 11.24 6.18 20.57
C ILE A 12 11.96 7.47 20.10
N PRO A 13 13.30 7.53 20.13
CA PRO A 13 14.06 8.74 19.78
C PRO A 13 13.63 9.38 18.45
N GLU A 14 13.34 8.56 17.44
CA GLU A 14 12.88 8.96 16.11
C GLU A 14 11.57 9.75 16.16
N TRP A 15 10.71 9.42 17.14
CA TRP A 15 9.40 10.02 17.38
C TRP A 15 9.47 11.33 18.16
N GLN A 16 10.57 11.58 18.87
CA GLN A 16 10.78 12.77 19.72
C GLN A 16 11.26 14.01 18.95
N PHE A 17 11.68 13.87 17.70
CA PHE A 17 12.10 15.01 16.91
C PHE A 17 10.90 15.87 16.48
N ASP A 18 10.99 17.17 16.79
CA ASP A 18 9.97 18.15 16.43
C ASP A 18 9.82 18.27 14.92
N SER A 19 8.55 18.28 14.52
CA SER A 19 8.08 18.30 13.14
C SER A 19 7.97 19.75 12.65
N THR A 20 9.09 20.43 12.42
CA THR A 20 9.09 21.82 11.91
C THR A 20 9.68 22.00 10.52
N ALA A 21 9.92 20.92 9.76
CA ALA A 21 10.25 21.03 8.34
C ALA A 21 9.00 20.79 7.48
N LEU A 22 8.32 21.89 7.14
CA LEU A 22 7.32 21.94 6.08
C LEU A 22 8.03 21.76 4.73
N ASP A 23 7.79 20.64 4.06
CA ASP A 23 7.99 20.55 2.61
C ASP A 23 6.62 20.77 1.96
N ASP A 24 6.44 21.96 1.39
CA ASP A 24 5.17 22.53 0.88
C ASP A 24 4.66 21.83 -0.41
N ARG A 25 5.24 20.68 -0.78
CA ARG A 25 5.01 19.99 -2.07
C ARG A 25 4.46 18.57 -1.94
N LEU A 26 4.07 18.16 -0.75
CA LEU A 26 3.71 16.76 -0.47
C LEU A 26 2.22 16.56 -0.20
N PHE A 27 1.72 15.35 -0.49
CA PHE A 27 0.32 14.98 -0.28
C PHE A 27 -0.12 15.27 1.17
N ASP A 28 -1.13 16.13 1.31
CA ASP A 28 -1.58 16.63 2.61
C ASP A 28 -2.90 15.99 3.03
N LEU A 29 -2.84 15.22 4.12
CA LEU A 29 -4.03 14.66 4.77
C LEU A 29 -4.91 15.72 5.46
N SER A 30 -4.52 17.00 5.48
CA SER A 30 -5.34 18.06 6.08
C SER A 30 -6.63 18.36 5.33
N THR A 31 -6.67 18.03 4.04
CA THR A 31 -7.84 18.22 3.18
C THR A 31 -8.85 17.07 3.29
N ILE A 32 -8.50 15.98 3.98
CA ILE A 32 -9.31 14.77 4.10
C ILE A 32 -9.76 14.59 5.56
N GLU A 33 -11.02 14.21 5.76
CA GLU A 33 -11.58 13.90 7.07
C GLU A 33 -11.03 12.57 7.60
N VAL A 34 -9.94 12.65 8.37
CA VAL A 34 -9.22 11.52 8.95
C VAL A 34 -9.01 11.75 10.45
N ASP A 35 -9.19 10.71 11.26
CA ASP A 35 -8.92 10.77 12.69
C ASP A 35 -7.52 11.32 12.99
N TYR A 36 -7.46 12.24 13.95
CA TYR A 36 -6.21 12.91 14.36
C TYR A 36 -5.09 11.92 14.69
N ALA A 37 -5.41 10.80 15.36
CA ALA A 37 -4.42 9.80 15.73
C ALA A 37 -3.71 9.18 14.51
N VAL A 38 -4.47 8.85 13.46
CA VAL A 38 -3.96 8.26 12.21
C VAL A 38 -3.17 9.32 11.44
N LYS A 39 -3.74 10.52 11.29
CA LYS A 39 -3.09 11.65 10.62
C LYS A 39 -1.76 12.04 11.25
N ASN A 40 -1.69 12.10 12.59
CA ASN A 40 -0.45 12.39 13.30
C ASN A 40 0.62 11.30 13.07
N VAL A 41 0.24 10.02 13.04
CA VAL A 41 1.19 8.94 12.75
C VAL A 41 1.71 9.06 11.31
N PHE A 42 0.82 9.27 10.35
CA PHE A 42 1.18 9.44 8.95
C PHE A 42 2.18 10.59 8.74
N ASN A 43 1.88 11.78 9.26
CA ASN A 43 2.74 12.96 9.12
C ASN A 43 4.13 12.73 9.75
N ARG A 44 4.18 12.09 10.92
CA ARG A 44 5.46 11.78 11.57
C ARG A 44 6.28 10.77 10.77
N LEU A 45 5.65 9.73 10.24
CA LEU A 45 6.33 8.76 9.40
C LEU A 45 6.91 9.39 8.14
N ARG A 46 6.16 10.27 7.46
CA ARG A 46 6.68 11.02 6.30
C ARG A 46 7.94 11.79 6.64
N ASN A 47 7.92 12.55 7.73
CA ASN A 47 9.05 13.36 8.16
C ASN A 47 10.25 12.50 8.59
N ILE A 48 9.99 11.36 9.22
CA ILE A 48 11.03 10.38 9.54
C ILE A 48 11.65 9.83 8.25
N PHE A 49 10.84 9.35 7.31
CA PHE A 49 11.30 8.75 6.05
C PHE A 49 12.06 9.73 5.16
N GLN A 50 11.65 11.00 5.12
CA GLN A 50 12.41 12.05 4.43
C GLN A 50 13.80 12.25 5.04
N ARG A 51 13.92 12.28 6.37
CA ARG A 51 15.21 12.49 7.04
C ARG A 51 16.18 11.35 6.81
N VAL A 52 15.70 10.12 6.83
CA VAL A 52 16.53 8.93 6.63
C VAL A 52 16.88 8.65 5.17
N ARG A 53 16.42 9.46 4.20
CA ARG A 53 16.94 9.42 2.83
C ARG A 53 18.45 9.63 2.77
N ASN A 54 18.97 10.47 3.67
CA ASN A 54 20.39 10.81 3.71
C ASN A 54 21.20 9.88 4.64
N ILE A 55 20.53 9.25 5.62
CA ILE A 55 21.14 8.38 6.62
C ILE A 55 20.24 7.15 6.79
N PRO A 56 20.57 6.01 6.16
CA PRO A 56 19.75 4.81 6.22
C PRO A 56 19.52 4.33 7.65
N PHE A 57 18.31 3.83 7.92
CA PHE A 57 18.00 3.22 9.20
C PHE A 57 18.84 1.95 9.46
N PRO A 58 19.44 1.81 10.65
CA PRO A 58 19.81 0.50 11.19
C PRO A 58 18.58 -0.41 11.25
N ALA A 59 18.75 -1.69 10.95
CA ALA A 59 17.65 -2.66 10.91
C ALA A 59 16.86 -2.75 12.23
N THR A 60 17.53 -2.56 13.37
CA THR A 60 16.91 -2.54 14.70
C THR A 60 16.05 -1.30 14.92
N GLN A 61 16.47 -0.12 14.46
CA GLN A 61 15.66 1.09 14.57
C GLN A 61 14.41 1.03 13.70
N LEU A 62 14.50 0.45 12.49
CA LEU A 62 13.33 0.24 11.65
C LEU A 62 12.35 -0.77 12.27
N HIS A 63 12.87 -1.81 12.92
CA HIS A 63 12.07 -2.77 13.68
C HIS A 63 11.31 -2.08 14.81
N ASP A 64 12.01 -1.28 15.62
CA ASP A 64 11.41 -0.61 16.78
C ASP A 64 10.38 0.45 16.36
N LEU A 65 10.66 1.20 15.28
CA LEU A 65 9.71 2.11 14.65
C LEU A 65 8.46 1.37 14.15
N THR A 66 8.65 0.21 13.50
CA THR A 66 7.55 -0.63 13.01
C THR A 66 6.68 -1.10 14.16
N CYS A 67 7.25 -1.68 15.21
CA CYS A 67 6.51 -2.11 16.39
C CYS A 67 5.76 -0.94 17.03
N PHE A 68 6.43 0.19 17.24
CA PHE A 68 5.83 1.38 17.86
C PHE A 68 4.61 1.89 17.06
N VAL A 69 4.74 2.04 15.75
CA VAL A 69 3.67 2.52 14.88
C VAL A 69 2.48 1.56 14.88
N ILE A 70 2.74 0.26 14.75
CA ILE A 70 1.69 -0.77 14.72
C ILE A 70 0.92 -0.76 16.03
N HIS A 71 1.62 -0.81 17.18
CA HIS A 71 0.98 -0.76 18.49
C HIS A 71 0.17 0.53 18.67
N ARG A 72 0.71 1.68 18.29
CA ARG A 72 0.02 2.98 18.42
C ARG A 72 -1.25 3.04 17.58
N LEU A 73 -1.22 2.56 16.34
CA LEU A 73 -2.38 2.56 15.46
C LEU A 73 -3.45 1.56 15.90
N LEU A 74 -3.06 0.36 16.35
CA LEU A 74 -4.00 -0.63 16.88
C LEU A 74 -4.68 -0.14 18.17
N LEU A 75 -3.93 0.50 19.06
CA LEU A 75 -4.51 1.10 20.27
C LEU A 75 -5.46 2.27 19.94
N SER A 76 -5.15 3.07 18.91
CA SER A 76 -6.05 4.14 18.47
C SER A 76 -7.39 3.62 17.97
N ALA A 77 -7.41 2.44 17.34
CA ALA A 77 -8.64 1.78 16.92
C ALA A 77 -9.57 1.46 18.08
N LEU A 78 -9.00 0.91 19.15
CA LEU A 78 -9.75 0.51 20.34
C LEU A 78 -10.30 1.70 21.13
N ALA A 79 -9.64 2.86 21.06
CA ALA A 79 -10.07 4.07 21.75
C ALA A 79 -11.22 4.81 21.06
N THR A 80 -11.55 4.46 19.81
CA THR A 80 -12.56 5.16 18.99
C THR A 80 -13.98 4.65 19.27
N THR A 81 -14.34 4.46 20.56
CA THR A 81 -15.60 3.82 20.97
C THR A 81 -16.84 4.72 20.84
N ILE A 82 -16.66 6.00 20.50
CA ILE A 82 -17.73 7.02 20.52
C ILE A 82 -18.31 7.30 19.12
N SER A 83 -17.53 7.06 18.05
CA SER A 83 -17.98 7.20 16.66
C SER A 83 -17.31 6.14 15.80
N LEU A 84 -18.06 5.51 14.89
CA LEU A 84 -17.47 4.53 13.97
C LEU A 84 -16.48 5.27 13.05
N PRO A 85 -15.19 4.88 13.01
CA PRO A 85 -14.22 5.55 12.15
C PRO A 85 -14.64 5.45 10.68
N SER A 86 -14.36 6.51 9.90
CA SER A 86 -14.68 6.51 8.48
C SER A 86 -13.89 5.42 7.73
N PRO A 87 -14.44 4.83 6.65
CA PRO A 87 -13.71 3.85 5.84
C PRO A 87 -12.35 4.38 5.36
N MET A 88 -12.27 5.68 5.05
CA MET A 88 -11.01 6.35 4.71
C MET A 88 -9.98 6.29 5.86
N THR A 89 -10.40 6.60 7.09
CA THR A 89 -9.53 6.55 8.26
C THR A 89 -8.97 5.15 8.49
N GLU A 90 -9.83 4.13 8.42
CA GLU A 90 -9.40 2.74 8.59
C GLU A 90 -8.52 2.26 7.43
N SER A 91 -8.83 2.63 6.18
CA SER A 91 -7.98 2.33 5.03
C SER A 91 -6.59 2.92 5.18
N ILE A 92 -6.46 4.17 5.61
CA ILE A 92 -5.15 4.80 5.89
C ILE A 92 -4.46 4.06 7.04
N ARG A 93 -5.18 3.78 8.13
CA ARG A 93 -4.62 3.08 9.30
C ARG A 93 -4.03 1.73 8.94
N TYR A 94 -4.83 0.86 8.32
CA TYR A 94 -4.40 -0.49 7.95
C TYR A 94 -3.37 -0.45 6.82
N GLY A 95 -3.49 0.47 5.88
CA GLY A 95 -2.47 0.72 4.86
C GLY A 95 -1.11 1.06 5.49
N ILE A 96 -1.05 1.92 6.51
CA ILE A 96 0.20 2.26 7.20
C ILE A 96 0.79 1.03 7.88
N ILE A 97 -0.05 0.26 8.60
CA ILE A 97 0.40 -0.96 9.29
C ILE A 97 1.00 -1.95 8.29
N LEU A 98 0.32 -2.22 7.18
CA LEU A 98 0.82 -3.09 6.12
C LEU A 98 2.11 -2.56 5.50
N TYR A 99 2.18 -1.25 5.23
CA TYR A 99 3.37 -0.62 4.69
C TYR A 99 4.58 -0.79 5.62
N MET A 100 4.40 -0.61 6.93
CA MET A 100 5.49 -0.81 7.90
C MET A 100 5.98 -2.27 7.91
N PHE A 101 5.06 -3.25 7.81
CA PHE A 101 5.46 -4.65 7.67
C PHE A 101 6.27 -4.90 6.39
N ILE A 102 5.82 -4.36 5.26
CA ILE A 102 6.52 -4.49 3.98
C ILE A 102 7.92 -3.87 4.04
N ALA A 103 8.02 -2.64 4.57
CA ALA A 103 9.27 -1.90 4.66
C ALA A 103 10.30 -2.57 5.58
N GLN A 104 9.84 -3.10 6.71
CA GLN A 104 10.65 -3.87 7.65
C GLN A 104 11.11 -5.20 7.03
N GLY A 105 10.22 -5.84 6.28
CA GLY A 105 10.43 -7.17 5.72
C GLY A 105 9.96 -8.30 6.65
N PRO A 106 10.09 -9.56 6.24
CA PRO A 106 9.56 -10.70 6.96
C PRO A 106 10.27 -10.87 8.32
N THR A 107 9.56 -10.57 9.39
CA THR A 107 10.02 -10.83 10.76
C THR A 107 9.01 -11.77 11.41
N TYR A 108 9.34 -13.03 11.68
CA TYR A 108 8.58 -13.98 12.53
C TYR A 108 7.12 -14.35 12.15
N TYR A 109 6.70 -15.55 12.59
CA TYR A 109 5.38 -16.13 12.31
C TYR A 109 4.20 -15.33 12.89
N SER A 110 4.37 -14.67 14.04
CA SER A 110 3.33 -13.85 14.67
C SER A 110 2.94 -12.64 13.81
N HIS A 111 3.90 -12.03 13.12
CA HIS A 111 3.63 -10.91 12.24
C HIS A 111 2.86 -11.35 10.98
N ALA A 112 2.99 -12.59 10.52
CA ALA A 112 2.18 -13.11 9.40
C ALA A 112 0.69 -13.21 9.75
N VAL A 113 0.35 -13.67 10.97
CA VAL A 113 -1.04 -13.75 11.43
C VAL A 113 -1.64 -12.35 11.59
N ILE A 114 -0.88 -11.41 12.17
CA ILE A 114 -1.30 -10.02 12.31
C ILE A 114 -1.47 -9.40 10.92
N LEU A 115 -0.50 -9.56 10.02
CA LEU A 115 -0.55 -9.05 8.65
C LEU A 115 -1.80 -9.53 7.92
N ASN A 116 -2.11 -10.83 7.95
CA ASN A 116 -3.31 -11.38 7.32
C ASN A 116 -4.60 -10.78 7.91
N THR A 117 -4.67 -10.65 9.24
CA THR A 117 -5.82 -10.01 9.91
C THR A 117 -6.00 -8.56 9.46
N ILE A 118 -4.90 -7.82 9.37
CA ILE A 118 -4.89 -6.42 8.94
C ILE A 118 -5.22 -6.30 7.46
N LEU A 119 -4.74 -7.21 6.61
CA LEU A 119 -5.05 -7.26 5.19
C LEU A 119 -6.55 -7.42 4.94
N LEU A 120 -7.20 -8.35 5.66
CA LEU A 120 -8.65 -8.54 5.54
C LEU A 120 -9.43 -7.28 5.94
N ARG A 121 -9.11 -6.67 7.08
CA ARG A 121 -9.74 -5.40 7.51
C ARG A 121 -9.47 -4.26 6.53
N PHE A 122 -8.27 -4.21 5.96
CA PHE A 122 -7.92 -3.23 4.94
C PHE A 122 -8.82 -3.40 3.71
N MET A 123 -8.99 -4.64 3.24
CA MET A 123 -9.86 -4.96 2.11
C MET A 123 -11.32 -4.58 2.36
N GLU A 124 -11.88 -4.95 3.52
CA GLU A 124 -13.27 -4.60 3.88
C GLU A 124 -13.50 -3.09 3.84
N ASN A 125 -12.60 -2.30 4.44
CA ASN A 125 -12.71 -0.83 4.43
C ASN A 125 -12.54 -0.24 3.03
N LEU A 126 -11.66 -0.83 2.23
CA LEU A 126 -11.46 -0.48 0.84
C LEU A 126 -12.66 -0.80 -0.05
N GLU A 127 -13.46 -1.82 0.28
CA GLU A 127 -14.73 -2.13 -0.38
C GLU A 127 -15.82 -1.14 0.02
N HIS A 128 -15.93 -0.81 1.31
CA HIS A 128 -16.83 0.26 1.78
C HIS A 128 -16.49 1.62 1.16
N LEU A 129 -15.21 1.90 0.96
CA LEU A 129 -14.77 3.14 0.32
C LEU A 129 -15.08 3.14 -1.20
N ALA A 130 -15.16 1.97 -1.83
CA ALA A 130 -15.53 1.82 -3.24
C ALA A 130 -17.06 1.83 -3.48
N SER A 131 -17.88 1.56 -2.45
CA SER A 131 -19.34 1.65 -2.56
C SER A 131 -19.85 3.09 -2.60
N THR A 132 -19.01 4.06 -2.25
CA THR A 132 -19.31 5.48 -2.34
C THR A 132 -18.68 6.06 -3.61
N PRO A 133 -19.44 6.75 -4.48
CA PRO A 133 -18.88 7.39 -5.67
C PRO A 133 -17.79 8.40 -5.29
N ARG A 134 -16.57 8.19 -5.79
CA ARG A 134 -15.45 9.10 -5.62
C ARG A 134 -14.49 9.00 -6.81
N VAL A 135 -13.73 10.07 -7.01
CA VAL A 135 -12.64 10.07 -7.99
C VAL A 135 -11.42 9.43 -7.33
N TYR A 136 -10.73 8.57 -8.07
CA TYR A 136 -9.48 8.00 -7.60
C TYR A 136 -8.40 9.08 -7.48
N ASP A 137 -7.53 8.97 -6.48
CA ASP A 137 -6.45 9.91 -6.23
C ASP A 137 -5.11 9.22 -5.88
N LEU A 138 -4.15 10.00 -5.40
CA LEU A 138 -2.82 9.53 -4.99
C LEU A 138 -2.89 8.46 -3.88
N LEU A 139 -3.86 8.55 -2.95
CA LEU A 139 -4.05 7.53 -1.92
C LEU A 139 -4.52 6.22 -2.51
N ASP A 140 -5.34 6.26 -3.56
CA ASP A 140 -5.82 5.04 -4.20
C ASP A 140 -4.73 4.26 -4.90
N VAL A 141 -3.79 4.97 -5.54
CA VAL A 141 -2.56 4.37 -6.06
C VAL A 141 -1.80 3.72 -4.92
N TRP A 142 -1.61 4.43 -3.81
CA TRP A 142 -0.88 3.92 -2.66
C TRP A 142 -1.57 2.72 -1.99
N PHE A 143 -2.90 2.72 -1.86
CA PHE A 143 -3.68 1.62 -1.31
C PHE A 143 -3.58 0.37 -2.18
N ALA A 144 -3.72 0.53 -3.49
CA ALA A 144 -3.56 -0.57 -4.44
C ALA A 144 -2.12 -1.10 -4.42
N ALA A 145 -1.12 -0.23 -4.24
CA ALA A 145 0.29 -0.59 -4.16
C ALA A 145 0.61 -1.43 -2.93
N VAL A 146 0.28 -0.91 -1.75
CA VAL A 146 0.45 -1.61 -0.48
C VAL A 146 -0.32 -2.91 -0.46
N GLY A 147 -1.57 -2.90 -0.91
CA GLY A 147 -2.43 -4.07 -0.92
C GLY A 147 -1.93 -5.18 -1.83
N MET A 148 -1.43 -4.84 -3.03
CA MET A 148 -0.85 -5.85 -3.94
C MET A 148 0.34 -6.55 -3.35
N VAL A 149 1.27 -5.81 -2.74
CA VAL A 149 2.47 -6.38 -2.12
C VAL A 149 2.09 -7.19 -0.87
N ALA A 150 1.22 -6.64 0.00
CA ALA A 150 0.80 -7.32 1.23
C ALA A 150 0.01 -8.61 0.97
N SER A 151 -0.73 -8.69 -0.13
CA SER A 151 -1.52 -9.86 -0.50
C SER A 151 -0.76 -10.87 -1.37
N ALA A 152 0.51 -10.62 -1.69
CA ALA A 152 1.33 -11.52 -2.51
C ALA A 152 1.33 -12.95 -1.92
N GLY A 153 1.09 -13.94 -2.78
CA GLY A 153 1.01 -15.35 -2.35
C GLY A 153 -0.29 -15.75 -1.64
N THR A 154 -1.28 -14.85 -1.55
CA THR A 154 -2.61 -15.13 -1.00
C THR A 154 -3.69 -15.14 -2.09
N ALA A 155 -4.87 -15.69 -1.78
CA ALA A 155 -6.03 -15.65 -2.67
C ALA A 155 -6.51 -14.21 -2.98
N HIS A 156 -6.18 -13.25 -2.12
CA HIS A 156 -6.61 -11.85 -2.26
C HIS A 156 -5.77 -11.06 -3.27
N HIS A 157 -4.64 -11.60 -3.74
CA HIS A 157 -3.76 -10.91 -4.68
C HIS A 157 -4.47 -10.50 -5.97
N GLN A 158 -5.34 -11.37 -6.50
CA GLN A 158 -6.10 -11.10 -7.72
C GLN A 158 -7.09 -9.94 -7.55
N GLN A 159 -7.67 -9.77 -6.37
CA GLN A 159 -8.58 -8.67 -6.08
C GLN A 159 -7.85 -7.33 -6.07
N PHE A 160 -6.65 -7.29 -5.48
CA PHE A 160 -5.80 -6.10 -5.51
C PHE A 160 -5.25 -5.81 -6.91
N MET A 161 -4.91 -6.85 -7.68
CA MET A 161 -4.51 -6.70 -9.08
C MET A 161 -5.62 -6.05 -9.92
N LYS A 162 -6.87 -6.49 -9.76
CA LYS A 162 -8.02 -5.84 -10.41
C LYS A 162 -8.14 -4.38 -9.99
N ARG A 163 -8.12 -4.10 -8.69
CA ARG A 163 -8.19 -2.73 -8.16
C ARG A 163 -7.08 -1.83 -8.71
N ALA A 164 -5.85 -2.34 -8.79
CA ALA A 164 -4.72 -1.58 -9.30
C ALA A 164 -4.88 -1.24 -10.79
N ARG A 165 -5.45 -2.16 -11.60
CA ARG A 165 -5.84 -1.86 -12.99
C ARG A 165 -6.91 -0.77 -13.07
N ASP A 166 -7.95 -0.85 -12.24
CA ASP A 166 -9.03 0.14 -12.22
C ASP A 166 -8.50 1.54 -11.87
N VAL A 167 -7.61 1.63 -10.87
CA VAL A 167 -6.94 2.88 -10.46
C VAL A 167 -6.00 3.39 -11.55
N ALA A 168 -5.16 2.51 -12.13
CA ALA A 168 -4.23 2.89 -13.19
C ALA A 168 -4.96 3.41 -14.43
N ALA A 169 -6.05 2.76 -14.85
CA ALA A 169 -6.86 3.19 -15.97
C ALA A 169 -7.53 4.55 -15.71
N ALA A 170 -8.10 4.76 -14.52
CA ALA A 170 -8.77 6.00 -14.17
C ALA A 170 -7.82 7.20 -14.07
N LEU A 171 -6.58 6.96 -13.62
CA LEU A 171 -5.54 7.99 -13.49
C LEU A 171 -4.61 8.07 -14.69
N GLN A 172 -4.84 7.25 -15.72
CA GLN A 172 -4.00 7.17 -16.94
C GLN A 172 -2.52 6.93 -16.60
N LEU A 173 -2.26 6.03 -15.66
CA LEU A 173 -0.91 5.59 -15.35
C LEU A 173 -0.44 4.64 -16.45
N GLU A 174 0.63 5.00 -17.15
CA GLU A 174 1.13 4.23 -18.30
C GLU A 174 2.28 3.29 -17.91
N SER A 175 2.93 3.55 -16.78
CA SER A 175 4.08 2.77 -16.34
C SER A 175 4.17 2.62 -14.82
N PHE A 176 5.00 1.66 -14.39
CA PHE A 176 5.41 1.58 -12.99
C PHE A 176 6.18 2.84 -12.55
N GLY A 177 6.88 3.53 -13.46
CA GLY A 177 7.57 4.78 -13.14
C GLY A 177 6.59 5.87 -12.67
N ASP A 178 5.49 6.05 -13.40
CA ASP A 178 4.45 7.04 -13.08
C ASP A 178 3.75 6.69 -11.78
N THR A 179 3.42 5.40 -11.63
CA THR A 179 2.91 4.85 -10.38
C THR A 179 3.83 5.17 -9.20
N LEU A 180 5.13 4.94 -9.35
CA LEU A 180 6.09 5.09 -8.27
C LEU A 180 6.15 6.54 -7.78
N ILE A 181 6.01 7.52 -8.68
CA ILE A 181 5.90 8.94 -8.32
C ILE A 181 4.71 9.17 -7.37
N HIS A 182 3.55 8.58 -7.69
CA HIS A 182 2.34 8.69 -6.87
C HIS A 182 2.53 8.00 -5.51
N ILE A 183 3.09 6.79 -5.46
CA ILE A 183 3.40 6.08 -4.21
C ILE A 183 4.35 6.92 -3.33
N LYS A 184 5.44 7.44 -3.92
CA LYS A 184 6.45 8.27 -3.24
C LYS A 184 5.86 9.58 -2.70
N SER A 185 4.82 10.11 -3.35
CA SER A 185 4.13 11.31 -2.90
C SER A 185 3.29 11.11 -1.64
N VAL A 186 2.86 9.86 -1.32
CA VAL A 186 2.03 9.53 -0.16
C VAL A 186 2.91 9.13 1.04
N LEU A 187 3.54 7.96 0.99
CA LEU A 187 4.40 7.47 2.06
C LEU A 187 5.43 6.49 1.50
N TRP A 188 6.72 6.85 1.63
CA TRP A 188 7.80 6.07 1.07
C TRP A 188 9.12 6.16 1.85
N LEU A 189 9.65 5.02 2.25
CA LEU A 189 11.00 4.82 2.77
C LEU A 189 11.94 4.46 1.61
N GLU A 190 12.96 5.28 1.36
CA GLU A 190 13.93 5.00 0.29
C GLU A 190 14.80 3.79 0.65
N LYS A 191 14.49 2.65 0.03
CA LYS A 191 15.24 1.40 0.13
C LYS A 191 15.16 0.66 -1.21
N PRO A 192 16.28 0.35 -1.88
CA PRO A 192 16.26 -0.31 -3.19
C PRO A 192 15.41 -1.59 -3.22
N GLN A 193 15.56 -2.43 -2.19
CA GLN A 193 14.78 -3.66 -2.04
C GLN A 193 13.26 -3.44 -1.96
N CYS A 194 12.82 -2.30 -1.44
CA CYS A 194 11.41 -1.95 -1.38
C CYS A 194 10.90 -1.58 -2.78
N GLU A 195 11.67 -0.80 -3.55
CA GLU A 195 11.29 -0.47 -4.93
C GLU A 195 11.20 -1.72 -5.81
N ASP A 196 12.19 -2.61 -5.74
CA ASP A 196 12.22 -3.86 -6.51
C ASP A 196 11.00 -4.74 -6.20
N LEU A 197 10.61 -4.81 -4.92
CA LEU A 197 9.44 -5.56 -4.47
C LEU A 197 8.12 -4.97 -5.01
N PHE A 198 7.95 -3.65 -4.93
CA PHE A 198 6.76 -3.00 -5.50
C PHE A 198 6.73 -3.18 -7.03
N ARG A 199 7.88 -3.04 -7.70
CA ARG A 199 8.03 -3.23 -9.15
C ARG A 199 7.67 -4.65 -9.59
N SER A 200 8.12 -5.68 -8.87
CA SER A 200 7.84 -7.08 -9.25
C SER A 200 6.36 -7.43 -9.22
N HIS A 201 5.55 -6.71 -8.43
CA HIS A 201 4.11 -6.90 -8.38
C HIS A 201 3.38 -5.95 -9.34
N TRP A 202 3.65 -4.66 -9.29
CA TRP A 202 2.93 -3.67 -10.10
C TRP A 202 3.35 -3.62 -11.56
N GLY A 203 4.58 -3.98 -11.90
CA GLY A 203 5.03 -4.05 -13.31
C GLY A 203 4.13 -4.94 -14.15
N THR A 204 3.65 -6.04 -13.56
CA THR A 204 2.76 -7.01 -14.22
C THR A 204 1.43 -6.40 -14.71
N ILE A 205 1.01 -5.26 -14.18
CA ILE A 205 -0.19 -4.55 -14.64
C ILE A 205 0.01 -4.02 -16.06
N PHE A 206 1.22 -3.52 -16.35
CA PHE A 206 1.56 -2.83 -17.59
C PHE A 206 2.11 -3.78 -18.65
N ASP A 207 2.61 -4.96 -18.24
CA ASP A 207 3.17 -5.98 -19.13
C ASP A 207 2.10 -6.70 -19.98
N HIS A 208 0.81 -6.53 -19.69
CA HIS A 208 -0.29 -7.21 -20.38
C HIS A 208 -0.89 -6.45 -21.57
N THR A 209 -0.43 -5.22 -21.84
CA THR A 209 -0.95 -4.42 -22.96
C THR A 209 -0.49 -4.95 -24.33
N ASP A 210 0.54 -5.79 -24.39
CA ASP A 210 1.11 -6.32 -25.65
C ASP A 210 0.55 -7.68 -26.11
N GLN A 211 -0.23 -8.41 -25.29
CA GLN A 211 -0.67 -9.77 -25.65
C GLN A 211 -2.13 -9.87 -26.14
N SER A 212 -2.92 -8.81 -25.97
CA SER A 212 -4.33 -8.84 -26.39
C SER A 212 -4.53 -8.54 -27.88
N GLU A 213 -3.55 -7.93 -28.56
CA GLU A 213 -3.65 -7.63 -30.01
C GLU A 213 -3.13 -8.76 -30.92
N VAL A 214 -2.33 -9.70 -30.41
CA VAL A 214 -1.70 -10.75 -31.25
C VAL A 214 -2.58 -12.01 -31.37
N SER A 215 -3.52 -12.23 -30.45
CA SER A 215 -4.35 -13.45 -30.44
C SER A 215 -5.54 -13.42 -31.41
N ASP A 216 -5.95 -12.24 -31.90
CA ASP A 216 -7.10 -12.10 -32.82
C ASP A 216 -6.75 -12.24 -34.32
N LEU A 217 -5.46 -12.32 -34.67
CA LEU A 217 -5.01 -12.40 -36.07
C LEU A 217 -4.66 -13.82 -36.56
N SER A 218 -4.87 -14.83 -35.72
CA SER A 218 -4.46 -16.20 -35.99
C SER A 218 -5.63 -17.16 -35.73
N MET A 219 -6.59 -17.25 -36.67
CA MET A 219 -7.20 -18.50 -37.14
C MET A 219 -8.42 -18.21 -38.04
N SER A 220 -8.17 -18.01 -39.34
CA SER A 220 -9.16 -18.33 -40.37
C SER A 220 -8.47 -18.69 -41.68
N VAL A 221 -8.04 -19.95 -41.79
CA VAL A 221 -7.81 -20.58 -43.10
C VAL A 221 -8.59 -21.89 -43.12
N SER A 222 -9.80 -21.84 -43.66
CA SER A 222 -10.52 -23.04 -44.08
C SER A 222 -9.90 -23.58 -45.38
N PRO A 223 -9.58 -24.87 -45.49
CA PRO A 223 -9.30 -25.47 -46.78
C PRO A 223 -10.62 -25.80 -47.48
N TYR A 224 -10.83 -25.18 -48.63
CA TYR A 224 -11.86 -25.58 -49.60
C TYR A 224 -11.54 -26.96 -50.17
N SER A 225 -12.56 -27.81 -50.23
CA SER A 225 -12.54 -29.15 -50.86
C SER A 225 -12.46 -29.05 -52.39
N SER A 226 -11.72 -29.95 -53.03
CA SER A 226 -12.02 -30.35 -54.42
C SER A 226 -11.78 -31.85 -54.62
N SER A 227 -12.88 -32.60 -54.70
CA SER A 227 -12.92 -33.92 -55.33
C SER A 227 -12.76 -33.76 -56.84
N VAL A 228 -11.85 -34.53 -57.45
CA VAL A 228 -11.85 -34.79 -58.89
C VAL A 228 -11.54 -36.27 -59.10
N GLU A 229 -12.55 -37.03 -59.53
CA GLU A 229 -12.45 -38.36 -60.14
C GLU A 229 -11.56 -38.30 -61.39
N TYR A 230 -10.83 -39.38 -61.72
CA TYR A 230 -10.73 -39.86 -63.10
C TYR A 230 -10.23 -41.33 -63.17
N ILE A 231 -11.08 -42.14 -63.83
CA ILE A 231 -10.93 -43.43 -64.55
C ILE A 231 -10.50 -44.68 -63.77
#